data_AF-A0A2T2USW6-F1
#
_entry.id   AF-A0A2T2USW6-F1
#
_cell.length_a   1.000
_cell.length_b   1.000
_cell.length_c   1.000
_cell.angle_alpha   90.00
_cell.angle_beta   90.00
_cell.angle_gamma   90.00
#
_symmetry.space_group_name_H-M   'P 1'
#
loop_
_entity.id
_entity.type
_entity.pdbx_description
1 polymer ?
#
loop_
_entity_poly.entity_id
_entity_poly.type
_entity_poly.pdbx_seq_one_letter_code
_entity_poly.pdbx_strand_id
1 'polypeptide(L)'
;MGEGGSAALRTTCRVERATHPILAWRWKAGEIVPGANVDDRTRNDAPTRAIVSFDYDSLSLRHRLKIVVLRAMGVDIVPRRALVYLWTNQSKDYDVTANPFFPWMRQIPVRSGTTDVGTWQVERQNVRRNYRTYFGGNPPPVDGIGIMTDTNDLNASLTTYFGDIVFRTVTNADSMARRSVEGDSP
;
A
#
# COMPACT_ATOMS: atom_id res chain seq x y z
N MET A 1 -11.68 -5.82 27.96
CA MET A 1 -12.38 -5.27 26.78
C MET A 1 -11.44 -4.22 26.22
N GLY A 2 -10.62 -4.57 25.22
CA GLY A 2 -9.73 -3.59 24.58
C GLY A 2 -10.41 -3.10 23.32
N GLU A 3 -10.42 -1.78 23.13
CA GLU A 3 -10.96 -1.12 21.95
C GLU A 3 -9.93 -1.14 20.81
N GLY A 4 -9.53 -2.32 20.36
CA GLY A 4 -8.89 -2.47 19.06
C GLY A 4 -9.93 -2.18 17.97
N GLY A 5 -9.64 -1.21 17.10
CA GLY A 5 -10.57 -0.77 16.07
C GLY A 5 -9.85 -0.58 14.74
N SER A 6 -10.18 -1.38 13.74
CA SER A 6 -9.74 -1.14 12.36
C SER A 6 -10.73 -0.19 11.68
N ALA A 7 -10.21 0.87 11.06
CA ALA A 7 -11.01 1.82 10.29
C ALA A 7 -10.49 1.86 8.86
N ALA A 8 -11.38 1.62 7.89
CA ALA A 8 -11.02 1.61 6.48
C ALA A 8 -12.00 2.43 5.63
N LEU A 9 -11.47 3.17 4.66
CA LEU A 9 -12.24 3.81 3.60
C LEU A 9 -11.70 3.34 2.25
N ARG A 10 -12.60 3.02 1.32
CA ARG A 10 -12.25 2.65 -0.05
C ARG A 10 -13.04 3.48 -1.04
N THR A 11 -12.36 3.93 -2.08
CA THR A 11 -12.96 4.57 -3.25
C THR A 11 -12.60 3.76 -4.50
N THR A 12 -13.59 3.51 -5.35
CA THR A 12 -13.37 2.97 -6.69
C THR A 12 -12.93 4.12 -7.60
N CYS A 13 -11.88 3.91 -8.38
CA CYS A 13 -11.39 4.90 -9.33
C CYS A 13 -10.71 4.20 -10.49
N ARG A 14 -10.90 4.68 -11.72
CA ARG A 14 -10.17 4.16 -12.88
C ARG A 14 -9.06 5.14 -13.24
N VAL A 15 -7.81 4.74 -13.03
CA VAL A 15 -6.66 5.60 -13.31
C VAL A 15 -5.67 4.91 -14.23
N GLU A 16 -5.44 5.52 -15.40
CA GLU A 16 -4.44 5.08 -16.35
C GLU A 16 -3.03 5.39 -15.85
N ARG A 17 -2.26 4.34 -15.57
CA ARG A 17 -0.89 4.47 -15.02
C ARG A 17 0.10 5.05 -16.02
N ALA A 18 -0.19 4.96 -17.31
CA ALA A 18 0.66 5.52 -18.35
C ALA A 18 0.72 7.05 -18.23
N THR A 19 -0.39 7.69 -17.88
CA THR A 19 -0.52 9.15 -17.79
C THR A 19 -0.38 9.65 -16.35
N HIS A 20 -0.92 8.94 -15.36
CA HIS A 20 -0.90 9.37 -13.95
C HIS A 20 -0.21 8.35 -13.02
N PRO A 21 1.12 8.12 -13.18
CA PRO A 21 1.83 7.07 -12.47
C PRO A 21 2.20 7.41 -11.01
N ILE A 22 1.98 8.64 -10.54
CA ILE A 22 2.35 9.05 -9.19
C ILE A 22 1.11 9.04 -8.30
N LEU A 23 1.12 8.27 -7.22
CA LEU A 23 0.20 8.45 -6.10
C LEU A 23 0.83 9.46 -5.14
N ALA A 24 0.09 10.49 -4.76
CA ALA A 24 0.46 11.41 -3.71
C ALA A 24 -0.66 11.46 -2.67
N TRP A 25 -0.33 11.31 -1.39
CA TRP A 25 -1.32 11.38 -0.33
C TRP A 25 -0.79 12.05 0.93
N ARG A 26 -1.71 12.56 1.74
CA ARG A 26 -1.42 13.21 3.01
C ARG A 26 -2.05 12.46 4.15
N TRP A 27 -1.32 12.35 5.25
CA TRP A 27 -1.80 11.66 6.43
C TRP A 27 -1.05 12.11 7.68
N LYS A 28 -1.63 11.90 8.85
CA LYS A 28 -1.02 12.19 10.15
C LYS A 28 -1.49 11.12 11.13
N ALA A 29 -0.57 10.29 11.61
CA ALA A 29 -0.86 9.37 12.71
C ALA A 29 -0.50 10.02 14.05
N GLY A 30 -1.38 9.86 15.04
CA GLY A 30 -1.15 10.37 16.39
C GLY A 30 -0.07 9.61 17.15
N GLU A 31 0.11 8.33 16.84
CA GLU A 31 1.03 7.40 17.52
C GLU A 31 1.48 6.28 16.57
N ILE A 32 2.49 5.49 16.99
CA ILE A 32 2.75 4.16 16.43
C ILE A 32 2.06 3.09 17.28
N VAL A 33 1.85 1.88 16.75
CA VAL A 33 1.23 0.78 17.52
C VAL A 33 2.31 0.00 18.26
N PRO A 34 2.51 0.14 19.59
CA PRO A 34 3.65 -0.46 20.27
C PRO A 34 3.74 -1.97 20.08
N GLY A 35 4.94 -2.48 19.72
CA GLY A 35 5.16 -3.91 19.49
C GLY A 35 4.71 -4.47 18.13
N ALA A 36 4.08 -3.63 17.29
CA ALA A 36 3.67 -4.02 15.95
C ALA A 36 4.86 -4.42 15.07
N ASN A 37 4.66 -5.49 14.31
CA ASN A 37 5.56 -6.02 13.30
C ASN A 37 4.75 -6.44 12.08
N VAL A 38 4.89 -5.69 10.99
CA VAL A 38 4.09 -5.86 9.77
C VAL A 38 4.42 -7.11 8.95
N ASP A 39 5.42 -7.89 9.38
CA ASP A 39 5.75 -9.20 8.82
C ASP A 39 5.24 -10.36 9.68
N ASP A 40 4.77 -10.07 10.90
CA ASP A 40 4.17 -11.04 11.82
C ASP A 40 2.64 -11.03 11.65
N ARG A 41 2.04 -12.21 11.52
CA ARG A 41 0.58 -12.37 11.38
C ARG A 41 -0.20 -12.02 12.64
N THR A 42 0.44 -12.06 13.80
CA THR A 42 -0.22 -11.83 15.10
C THR A 42 0.01 -10.42 15.63
N ARG A 43 0.78 -9.61 14.91
CA ARG A 43 1.18 -8.26 15.30
C ARG A 43 1.20 -7.32 14.08
N ASN A 44 0.33 -7.56 13.09
CA ASN A 44 0.41 -6.92 11.78
C ASN A 44 -0.10 -5.48 11.78
N ASP A 45 -0.48 -4.94 12.92
CA ASP A 45 -0.99 -3.58 13.05
C ASP A 45 -0.07 -2.52 12.43
N ALA A 46 -0.68 -1.48 11.90
CA ALA A 46 0.02 -0.35 11.30
C ALA A 46 -0.81 0.92 11.49
N PRO A 47 -0.19 2.05 11.87
CA PRO A 47 -0.89 3.31 12.05
C PRO A 47 -1.59 3.80 10.78
N THR A 48 -1.04 3.44 9.61
CA THR A 48 -1.63 3.77 8.32
C THR A 48 -1.21 2.79 7.24
N ARG A 49 -2.15 2.50 6.34
CA ARG A 49 -1.96 1.78 5.08
C ARG A 49 -2.67 2.54 3.97
N ALA A 50 -2.01 2.69 2.83
CA ALA A 50 -2.61 3.08 1.56
C ALA A 50 -2.51 1.90 0.58
N ILE A 51 -3.65 1.37 0.16
CA ILE A 51 -3.76 0.14 -0.62
C ILE A 51 -4.21 0.49 -2.04
N VAL A 52 -3.34 0.24 -3.02
CA VAL A 52 -3.66 0.42 -4.44
C VAL A 52 -4.02 -0.93 -5.05
N SER A 53 -5.26 -1.03 -5.55
CA SER A 53 -5.75 -2.19 -6.32
C SER A 53 -5.71 -1.92 -7.82
N PHE A 54 -5.69 -2.98 -8.60
CA PHE A 54 -5.62 -2.91 -10.07
C PHE A 54 -6.74 -3.74 -10.70
N ASP A 55 -7.19 -3.27 -11.87
CA ASP A 55 -8.21 -3.90 -12.68
C ASP A 55 -7.66 -5.11 -13.44
N TYR A 56 -7.88 -6.32 -12.94
CA TYR A 56 -7.53 -7.54 -13.66
C TYR A 56 -8.73 -8.17 -14.39
N ASP A 57 -9.82 -7.44 -14.63
CA ASP A 57 -10.89 -7.87 -15.51
C ASP A 57 -10.48 -7.62 -16.96
N SER A 58 -9.92 -8.61 -17.68
CA SER A 58 -10.59 -9.84 -18.10
C SER A 58 -10.30 -11.07 -17.24
N LEU A 59 -11.29 -11.54 -16.46
CA LEU A 59 -11.23 -12.87 -15.88
C LEU A 59 -11.28 -13.94 -16.98
N SER A 60 -10.17 -14.65 -17.20
CA SER A 60 -10.23 -15.91 -17.93
C SER A 60 -11.14 -16.91 -17.18
N LEU A 61 -11.85 -17.78 -17.91
CA LEU A 61 -12.75 -18.81 -17.36
C LEU A 61 -12.10 -19.64 -16.24
N ARG A 62 -10.80 -19.92 -16.37
CA ARG A 62 -10.01 -20.69 -15.38
C ARG A 62 -9.84 -19.95 -14.05
N HIS A 63 -9.72 -18.62 -14.09
CA HIS A 63 -9.56 -17.81 -12.88
C HIS A 63 -10.89 -17.70 -12.11
N ARG A 64 -12.03 -17.63 -12.83
CA ARG A 64 -13.37 -17.73 -12.23
C ARG A 64 -13.57 -19.06 -11.48
N LEU A 65 -13.18 -20.17 -12.10
CA LEU A 65 -13.27 -21.49 -11.48
C LEU A 65 -12.43 -21.59 -10.19
N LYS A 66 -11.20 -21.04 -10.19
CA LYS A 66 -10.36 -20.99 -8.98
C LYS A 66 -10.98 -20.17 -7.85
N ILE A 67 -11.59 -19.02 -8.17
CA ILE A 67 -12.27 -18.18 -7.17
C ILE A 67 -13.44 -18.94 -6.53
N VAL A 68 -14.21 -19.69 -7.32
CA VAL A 68 -15.32 -20.51 -6.81
C VAL A 68 -14.81 -21.59 -5.86
N VAL A 69 -13.74 -22.30 -6.21
CA VAL A 69 -13.13 -23.33 -5.35
C VAL A 69 -12.60 -22.74 -4.04
N LEU A 70 -11.90 -21.60 -4.10
CA LEU A 70 -11.36 -20.94 -2.91
C LEU A 70 -12.46 -20.42 -1.97
N ARG A 71 -13.55 -19.87 -2.53
CA ARG A 71 -14.75 -19.51 -1.75
C ARG A 71 -15.42 -20.71 -1.11
N ALA A 72 -15.52 -21.84 -1.82
CA ALA A 72 -16.05 -23.08 -1.26
C ALA A 72 -15.18 -23.65 -0.12
N MET A 73 -13.91 -23.25 -0.05
CA MET A 73 -12.98 -23.55 1.05
C MET A 73 -12.99 -22.48 2.17
N GLY A 74 -13.93 -21.53 2.15
CA GLY A 74 -14.07 -20.49 3.19
C GLY A 74 -13.20 -19.25 2.99
N VAL A 75 -12.61 -19.06 1.80
CA VAL A 75 -11.82 -17.85 1.47
C VAL A 75 -12.70 -16.85 0.74
N ASP A 76 -13.32 -15.92 1.47
CA ASP A 76 -14.37 -15.03 0.95
C ASP A 76 -13.87 -13.94 -0.01
N ILE A 77 -12.58 -13.60 0.02
CA ILE A 77 -11.98 -12.61 -0.88
C ILE A 77 -10.64 -13.15 -1.35
N VAL A 78 -10.44 -13.22 -2.67
CA VAL A 78 -9.13 -13.45 -3.29
C VAL A 78 -8.66 -12.10 -3.82
N PRO A 79 -7.90 -11.29 -3.05
CA PRO A 79 -7.32 -10.07 -3.57
C PRO A 79 -6.41 -10.41 -4.75
N ARG A 80 -6.50 -9.60 -5.80
CA ARG A 80 -5.50 -9.60 -6.87
C ARG A 80 -4.22 -8.92 -6.34
N ARG A 81 -3.10 -8.97 -7.09
CA ARG A 81 -1.86 -8.31 -6.63
C ARG A 81 -2.15 -6.84 -6.37
N ALA A 82 -1.72 -6.35 -5.22
CA ALA A 82 -1.93 -4.98 -4.75
C ALA A 82 -0.65 -4.44 -4.11
N LEU A 83 -0.48 -3.12 -4.16
CA LEU A 83 0.61 -2.43 -3.47
C LEU A 83 0.05 -1.81 -2.19
N VAL A 84 0.72 -2.03 -1.07
CA VAL A 84 0.33 -1.54 0.25
C VAL A 84 1.45 -0.67 0.79
N TYR A 85 1.26 0.64 0.77
CA TYR A 85 2.19 1.59 1.37
C TYR A 85 1.84 1.77 2.85
N LEU A 86 2.80 1.70 3.75
CA LEU A 86 2.49 1.71 5.18
C LEU A 86 3.58 2.33 6.06
N TRP A 87 3.20 2.70 7.27
CA TRP A 87 4.15 3.08 8.33
C TRP A 87 4.41 1.87 9.24
N THR A 88 5.67 1.49 9.42
CA THR A 88 6.07 0.44 10.38
C THR A 88 6.66 0.98 11.68
N ASN A 89 6.67 0.16 12.73
CA ASN A 89 7.47 0.44 13.92
C ASN A 89 8.96 0.20 13.71
N GLN A 90 9.28 -0.85 12.95
CA GLN A 90 10.62 -1.36 12.75
C GLN A 90 10.83 -1.54 11.26
N SER A 91 11.79 -0.81 10.72
CA SER A 91 12.23 -0.92 9.33
C SER A 91 13.56 -0.17 9.28
N LYS A 92 14.62 -0.81 9.77
CA LYS A 92 15.97 -0.24 9.61
C LYS A 92 16.31 -0.05 8.13
N ASP A 93 15.70 -0.85 7.25
CA ASP A 93 16.08 -0.93 5.83
C ASP A 93 14.94 -0.69 4.83
N TYR A 94 13.70 -0.43 5.28
CA TYR A 94 12.53 -0.20 4.39
C TYR A 94 12.26 -1.37 3.43
N ASP A 95 12.57 -2.59 3.90
CA ASP A 95 12.41 -3.81 3.14
C ASP A 95 10.96 -4.03 2.69
N VAL A 96 10.81 -4.34 1.41
CA VAL A 96 9.51 -4.66 0.83
C VAL A 96 9.22 -6.14 1.01
N THR A 97 8.17 -6.45 1.75
CA THR A 97 7.79 -7.82 2.09
C THR A 97 6.48 -8.22 1.42
N ALA A 98 6.25 -9.54 1.33
CA ALA A 98 4.94 -10.05 0.98
C ALA A 98 4.01 -9.94 2.20
N ASN A 99 2.73 -9.66 1.98
CA ASN A 99 1.82 -9.62 3.13
C ASN A 99 1.64 -11.01 3.75
N PRO A 100 1.71 -11.13 5.09
CA PRO A 100 1.77 -12.44 5.74
C PRO A 100 0.41 -13.17 5.76
N PHE A 101 -0.69 -12.47 5.47
CA PHE A 101 -2.01 -13.05 5.20
C PHE A 101 -2.27 -13.26 3.71
N PHE A 102 -1.80 -12.33 2.87
CA PHE A 102 -2.05 -12.27 1.43
C PHE A 102 -0.73 -12.17 0.64
N PRO A 103 -0.01 -13.28 0.42
CA PRO A 103 1.35 -13.25 -0.15
C PRO A 103 1.49 -12.64 -1.55
N TRP A 104 0.37 -12.46 -2.26
CA TRP A 104 0.31 -11.78 -3.56
C TRP A 104 0.28 -10.25 -3.46
N MET A 105 0.10 -9.69 -2.27
CA MET A 105 0.24 -8.26 -2.00
C MET A 105 1.70 -7.93 -1.63
N ARG A 106 2.09 -6.67 -1.85
CA ARG A 106 3.43 -6.18 -1.49
C ARG A 106 3.30 -5.04 -0.50
N GLN A 107 3.88 -5.23 0.67
CA GLN A 107 3.98 -4.24 1.72
C GLN A 107 5.24 -3.43 1.51
N ILE A 108 5.07 -2.12 1.34
CA ILE A 108 6.13 -1.18 1.06
C ILE A 108 6.16 -0.19 2.23
N PRO A 109 7.09 -0.38 3.19
CA PRO A 109 7.34 0.63 4.20
C PRO A 109 7.71 1.95 3.52
N VAL A 110 6.97 3.01 3.84
CA VAL A 110 7.27 4.38 3.37
C VAL A 110 7.74 5.28 4.49
N ARG A 111 7.44 4.91 5.74
CA ARG A 111 7.92 5.53 6.97
C ARG A 111 8.18 4.46 8.04
N SER A 112 9.04 4.76 9.00
CA SER A 112 9.33 3.89 10.12
C SER A 112 9.61 4.66 11.42
N GLY A 113 9.35 4.03 12.56
CA GLY A 113 9.69 4.58 13.88
C GLY A 113 8.80 5.76 14.30
N THR A 114 9.22 6.44 15.38
CA THR A 114 8.40 7.45 16.08
C THR A 114 8.68 8.90 15.67
N THR A 115 9.73 9.15 14.87
CA THR A 115 10.25 10.50 14.62
C THR A 115 9.21 11.48 14.08
N ASP A 116 8.34 11.02 13.19
CA ASP A 116 7.37 11.86 12.48
C ASP A 116 5.97 11.86 13.11
N VAL A 117 5.78 11.18 14.24
CA VAL A 117 4.47 11.01 14.88
C VAL A 117 3.86 12.37 15.24
N GLY A 118 2.54 12.51 15.05
CA GLY A 118 1.81 13.75 15.35
C GLY A 118 1.99 14.86 14.31
N THR A 119 2.73 14.61 13.23
CA THR A 119 2.97 15.59 12.15
C THR A 119 2.33 15.17 10.82
N TRP A 120 1.93 16.15 10.02
CA TRP A 120 1.38 15.87 8.69
C TRP A 120 2.49 15.44 7.73
N GLN A 121 2.33 14.25 7.17
CA GLN A 121 3.22 13.69 6.17
C GLN A 121 2.60 13.80 4.79
N VAL A 122 3.46 14.04 3.80
CA VAL A 122 3.13 13.96 2.37
C VAL A 122 3.97 12.82 1.81
N GLU A 123 3.31 11.82 1.25
CA GLU A 123 3.98 10.67 0.65
C GLU A 123 3.74 10.65 -0.86
N ARG A 124 4.76 10.24 -1.63
CA ARG A 124 4.71 10.21 -3.10
C ARG A 124 5.34 8.94 -3.62
N GLN A 125 4.53 8.11 -4.29
CA GLN A 125 4.97 6.81 -4.78
C GLN A 125 4.65 6.62 -6.26
N ASN A 126 5.65 6.17 -7.02
CA ASN A 126 5.46 5.79 -8.41
C ASN A 126 4.90 4.37 -8.49
N VAL A 127 3.57 4.25 -8.40
CA VAL A 127 2.85 2.97 -8.42
C VAL A 127 3.18 2.14 -9.66
N ARG A 128 3.38 2.79 -10.83
CA ARG A 128 3.71 2.06 -12.07
C ARG A 128 5.08 1.39 -11.96
N ARG A 129 6.07 2.12 -11.44
CA ARG A 129 7.42 1.60 -11.20
C ARG A 129 7.38 0.50 -10.13
N ASN A 130 6.76 0.76 -8.99
CA ASN A 130 6.67 -0.19 -7.89
C ASN A 130 5.99 -1.49 -8.32
N TYR A 131 4.92 -1.40 -9.13
CA TYR A 131 4.29 -2.58 -9.69
C TYR A 131 5.26 -3.40 -10.55
N ARG A 132 5.95 -2.74 -11.50
CA ARG A 132 6.94 -3.40 -12.37
C ARG A 132 8.03 -4.09 -11.56
N THR A 133 8.54 -3.41 -10.54
CA THR A 133 9.59 -3.93 -9.66
C THR A 133 9.14 -5.21 -8.94
N TYR A 134 7.95 -5.19 -8.32
CA TYR A 134 7.57 -6.28 -7.40
C TYR A 134 6.70 -7.37 -8.03
N PHE A 135 6.09 -7.11 -9.18
CA PHE A 135 5.18 -8.03 -9.85
C PHE A 135 5.58 -8.35 -11.29
N GLY A 136 6.51 -7.59 -11.88
CA GLY A 136 6.88 -7.69 -13.29
C GLY A 136 5.79 -7.17 -14.24
N GLY A 137 6.20 -6.89 -15.48
CA GLY A 137 5.29 -6.46 -16.55
C GLY A 137 4.64 -5.10 -16.32
N ASN A 138 3.71 -4.72 -17.20
CA ASN A 138 2.96 -3.48 -17.03
C ASN A 138 1.78 -3.69 -16.07
N PRO A 139 1.53 -2.76 -15.14
CA PRO A 139 0.31 -2.80 -14.34
C PRO A 139 -0.92 -2.64 -15.25
N PRO A 140 -2.02 -3.33 -14.95
CA PRO A 140 -3.33 -2.90 -15.41
C PRO A 140 -3.69 -1.50 -14.88
N PRO A 141 -4.80 -0.90 -15.34
CA PRO A 141 -5.34 0.32 -14.72
C PRO A 141 -5.55 0.12 -13.21
N VAL A 142 -5.41 1.19 -12.44
CA VAL A 142 -5.88 1.17 -11.04
C VAL A 142 -7.40 1.19 -11.06
N ASP A 143 -8.03 0.36 -10.22
CA ASP A 143 -9.49 0.28 -10.03
C ASP A 143 -9.95 0.79 -8.65
N GLY A 144 -9.00 1.06 -7.75
CA GLY A 144 -9.33 1.56 -6.44
C GLY A 144 -8.14 1.96 -5.59
N ILE A 145 -8.46 2.79 -4.59
CA ILE A 145 -7.58 3.21 -3.52
C ILE A 145 -8.31 2.97 -2.19
N GLY A 146 -7.64 2.29 -1.27
CA GLY A 146 -8.06 2.14 0.11
C GLY A 146 -7.10 2.83 1.06
N ILE A 147 -7.62 3.39 2.14
CA ILE A 147 -6.84 3.83 3.29
C ILE A 147 -7.35 3.09 4.53
N MET A 148 -6.42 2.74 5.42
CA MET A 148 -6.75 1.96 6.60
C MET A 148 -5.85 2.33 7.76
N THR A 149 -6.42 2.38 8.96
CA THR A 149 -5.72 2.31 10.24
C THR A 149 -6.01 0.95 10.83
N ASP A 150 -4.97 0.21 11.20
CA ASP A 150 -5.09 -1.19 11.61
C ASP A 150 -4.48 -1.37 13.00
N THR A 151 -5.33 -1.66 13.99
CA THR A 151 -4.93 -1.79 15.40
C THR A 151 -5.62 -2.96 16.12
N ASN A 152 -6.12 -3.93 15.36
CA ASN A 152 -6.92 -5.04 15.88
C ASN A 152 -6.07 -6.16 16.48
N ASP A 153 -4.86 -6.39 15.98
CA ASP A 153 -4.03 -7.52 16.41
C ASP A 153 -3.46 -7.32 17.83
N LEU A 154 -3.06 -6.08 18.15
CA LEU A 154 -2.50 -5.71 19.46
C LEU A 154 -3.49 -4.95 20.34
N ASN A 155 -4.74 -4.82 19.89
CA ASN A 155 -5.82 -4.20 20.65
C ASN A 155 -5.50 -2.76 21.09
N ALA A 156 -4.76 -2.04 20.25
CA ALA A 156 -4.36 -0.67 20.48
C ALA A 156 -5.43 0.29 19.93
N SER A 157 -5.42 1.54 20.42
CA SER A 157 -6.28 2.61 19.90
C SER A 157 -5.41 3.79 19.54
N LEU A 158 -5.52 4.26 18.29
CA LEU A 158 -4.86 5.48 17.82
C LEU A 158 -5.73 6.17 16.78
N THR A 159 -5.49 7.47 16.60
CA THR A 159 -6.16 8.25 15.56
C THR A 159 -5.21 8.54 14.41
N THR A 160 -5.68 8.27 13.19
CA THR A 160 -5.00 8.68 11.96
C THR A 160 -5.92 9.58 11.16
N TYR A 161 -5.40 10.74 10.78
CA TYR A 161 -6.06 11.69 9.90
C TYR A 161 -5.56 11.47 8.48
N PHE A 162 -6.47 11.52 7.52
CA PHE A 162 -6.14 11.46 6.09
C PHE A 162 -6.54 12.78 5.44
N GLY A 163 -5.68 13.28 4.56
CA GLY A 163 -5.91 14.47 3.75
C GLY A 163 -6.09 14.07 2.28
N ASP A 164 -5.66 14.96 1.38
CA ASP A 164 -5.77 14.74 -0.07
C ASP A 164 -5.11 13.43 -0.51
N ILE A 165 -5.78 12.71 -1.40
CA ILE A 165 -5.28 11.48 -2.05
C ILE A 165 -5.49 11.65 -3.55
N VAL A 166 -4.40 11.74 -4.31
CA VAL A 166 -4.47 12.11 -5.72
C VAL A 166 -3.49 11.32 -6.56
N PHE A 167 -3.92 10.96 -7.76
CA PHE A 167 -3.02 10.48 -8.81
C PHE A 167 -2.59 11.64 -9.70
N ARG A 168 -1.29 11.73 -9.96
CA ARG A 168 -0.66 12.85 -10.69
C ARG A 168 0.16 12.33 -11.86
N THR A 169 0.31 13.19 -12.87
CA THR A 169 1.27 13.02 -13.95
C THR A 169 2.71 13.13 -13.43
N VAL A 170 3.67 12.65 -14.21
CA VAL A 170 5.09 12.92 -13.95
C VAL A 170 5.36 14.36 -14.37
N THR A 171 5.76 15.23 -13.45
CA THR A 171 6.21 16.59 -13.81
C THR A 171 7.69 16.54 -14.22
N ASN A 172 8.15 17.52 -15.02
CA ASN A 172 9.53 17.57 -15.53
C ASN A 172 10.61 17.51 -14.42
N ALA A 173 10.33 17.92 -13.19
CA ALA A 173 11.24 17.78 -12.05
C ALA A 173 11.60 16.31 -11.74
N ASP A 174 10.63 15.39 -11.82
CA ASP A 174 10.85 13.94 -11.62
C ASP A 174 11.60 13.30 -12.80
N SER A 175 11.65 13.98 -13.95
CA SER A 175 12.42 13.56 -15.13
C SER A 175 13.87 14.05 -15.11
N MET A 176 14.14 15.20 -14.47
CA MET A 176 15.50 15.74 -14.33
C MET A 176 16.33 14.96 -13.31
N ALA A 177 15.73 14.48 -12.21
CA ALA A 177 16.40 13.59 -11.25
C ALA A 177 16.88 12.26 -11.87
N ARG A 178 16.36 11.88 -13.05
CA ARG A 178 16.82 10.69 -13.79
C ARG A 178 18.10 10.94 -14.60
N ARG A 179 18.29 12.15 -15.13
CA ARG A 179 19.48 12.46 -15.96
C ARG A 179 20.75 12.61 -15.12
N SER A 180 20.63 12.96 -13.84
CA SER A 180 21.78 13.14 -12.96
C SER A 180 22.41 11.82 -12.48
N VAL A 181 21.70 10.69 -12.59
CA VAL A 181 22.19 9.36 -12.14
C VAL A 181 22.80 8.56 -13.30
N GLU A 182 22.42 8.87 -14.54
CA GLU A 182 22.89 8.20 -15.77
C GLU A 182 23.98 8.99 -16.52
N GLY A 183 24.42 10.12 -15.96
CA GLY A 183 25.37 11.05 -16.56
C GLY A 183 26.76 11.05 -15.94
N ASP A 184 27.15 10.01 -15.19
CA ASP A 184 28.51 9.90 -14.67
C ASP A 184 28.99 8.44 -14.73
N SER A 185 29.48 8.05 -15.89
CA SER A 185 30.49 7.00 -16.01
C SER A 185 31.40 7.39 -17.18
N PRO A 186 32.72 7.49 -16.94
CA PRO A 186 33.70 7.99 -17.91
C PRO A 186 33.88 7.06 -19.12
#